data_AF-A0A845ZMM0-F1
#
_entry.id   AF-A0A845ZMM0-F1
#
_cell.length_a   1.000
_cell.length_b   1.000
_cell.length_c   1.000
_cell.angle_alpha   90.00
_cell.angle_beta   90.00
_cell.angle_gamma   90.00
#
_symmetry.space_group_name_H-M   'P 1'
#
loop_
_entity.id
_entity.type
_entity.pdbx_description
1 polymer ?
#
loop_
_entity_poly.entity_id
_entity_poly.type
_entity_poly.pdbx_seq_one_letter_code
_entity_poly.pdbx_strand_id
1 'polypeptide(L)'
;MQLNYINIPPTNNQPPAGLIVCLHGFGANSQDLVSLAKALNLPDYQFLFAEAPFDHPAVPEGKMWYDLNGPEYQGLTESRQQLIDWLKSLAKRPRYANEV
;
A
#
# COMPACT_ATOMS: atom_id res chain seq x y z
N MET A 1 -11.93 9.65 1.64
CA MET A 1 -11.89 8.19 1.81
C MET A 1 -10.46 7.79 2.13
N GLN A 2 -10.24 6.75 2.93
CA GLN A 2 -8.90 6.28 3.31
C GLN A 2 -8.51 5.09 2.45
N LEU A 3 -7.25 5.03 2.02
CA LEU A 3 -6.73 3.91 1.24
C LEU A 3 -6.69 2.64 2.09
N ASN A 4 -7.14 1.51 1.54
CA ASN A 4 -7.02 0.21 2.18
C ASN A 4 -5.58 -0.31 2.03
N TYR A 5 -5.10 -1.08 3.01
CA TYR A 5 -3.76 -1.65 2.97
C TYR A 5 -3.62 -2.87 3.89
N ILE A 6 -2.70 -3.76 3.54
CA ILE A 6 -2.23 -4.84 4.43
C ILE A 6 -1.02 -4.33 5.22
N ASN A 7 -0.99 -4.59 6.52
CA ASN A 7 0.11 -4.23 7.41
C ASN A 7 0.85 -5.49 7.88
N ILE A 8 2.16 -5.57 7.62
CA ILE A 8 3.03 -6.59 8.19
C ILE A 8 4.00 -5.90 9.15
N PRO A 9 3.88 -6.13 10.47
CA PRO A 9 4.79 -5.54 11.46
C PRO A 9 6.19 -6.18 11.38
N PRO A 10 7.22 -5.51 11.94
CA PRO A 10 8.53 -6.13 12.15
C PRO A 10 8.42 -7.43 12.95
N THR A 11 9.31 -8.39 12.68
CA THR A 11 9.28 -9.71 13.33
C THR A 11 10.14 -9.79 14.58
N ASN A 12 10.93 -8.75 14.86
CA ASN A 12 11.91 -8.70 15.95
C ASN A 12 11.39 -8.07 17.26
N ASN A 13 10.09 -7.75 17.34
CA ASN A 13 9.44 -7.04 18.47
C ASN A 13 10.06 -5.70 18.86
N GLN A 14 10.86 -5.08 17.99
CA GLN A 14 11.40 -3.74 18.17
C GLN A 14 10.59 -2.70 17.39
N PRO A 15 10.69 -1.40 17.74
CA PRO A 15 10.18 -0.34 16.88
C PRO A 15 10.75 -0.48 15.46
N PRO A 16 9.93 -0.31 14.39
CA PRO A 16 10.42 -0.43 13.02
C PRO A 16 11.57 0.54 12.74
N ALA A 17 12.67 0.05 12.17
CA ALA A 17 13.78 0.87 11.68
C ALA A 17 13.36 1.75 10.50
N GLY A 18 12.33 1.33 9.77
CA GLY A 18 11.72 2.08 8.69
C GLY A 18 10.40 1.48 8.23
N LEU A 19 9.69 2.24 7.39
CA LEU A 19 8.44 1.84 6.77
C LEU A 19 8.67 1.64 5.27
N ILE A 20 8.28 0.48 4.76
CA ILE A 20 8.30 0.16 3.33
C ILE A 20 6.86 0.14 2.84
N VAL A 21 6.53 1.08 1.95
CA VAL A 21 5.22 1.13 1.29
C VAL A 21 5.35 0.54 -0.10
N CYS A 22 4.56 -0.48 -0.40
CA CYS A 22 4.57 -1.17 -1.68
C CYS A 22 3.26 -0.89 -2.43
N LEU A 23 3.38 -0.58 -3.72
CA LEU A 23 2.26 -0.34 -4.63
C LEU A 23 2.25 -1.44 -5.68
N HIS A 24 1.10 -2.08 -5.89
CA HIS A 24 0.97 -3.14 -6.89
C HIS A 24 0.81 -2.55 -8.30
N GLY A 25 1.04 -3.39 -9.31
CA GLY A 25 0.83 -3.06 -10.73
C GLY A 25 -0.63 -3.13 -11.17
N PHE A 26 -0.90 -2.74 -12.41
CA PHE A 26 -2.23 -2.75 -13.00
C PHE A 26 -2.82 -4.16 -13.08
N GLY A 27 -4.03 -4.37 -12.53
CA GLY A 27 -4.72 -5.65 -12.51
C GLY A 27 -4.33 -6.59 -11.36
N ALA A 28 -3.31 -6.24 -10.56
CA ALA A 28 -2.95 -6.93 -9.32
C ALA A 28 -3.68 -6.31 -8.11
N ASN A 29 -3.46 -6.82 -6.91
CA ASN A 29 -3.92 -6.23 -5.65
C ASN A 29 -2.83 -6.28 -4.55
N SER A 30 -3.14 -5.76 -3.37
CA SER A 30 -2.19 -5.71 -2.23
C SER A 30 -1.78 -7.09 -1.72
N GLN A 31 -2.64 -8.10 -1.85
CA GLN A 31 -2.36 -9.47 -1.39
C GLN A 31 -1.26 -10.14 -2.22
N ASP A 32 -1.17 -9.83 -3.51
CA ASP A 32 -0.11 -10.34 -4.41
C ASP A 32 1.30 -9.96 -3.93
N LEU A 33 1.42 -8.80 -3.27
CA LEU A 33 2.69 -8.29 -2.78
C LEU A 33 3.13 -8.86 -1.43
N VAL A 34 2.25 -9.53 -0.68
CA VAL A 34 2.56 -10.02 0.68
C VAL A 34 3.74 -10.98 0.69
N SER A 35 3.88 -11.81 -0.34
CA SER A 35 5.02 -12.73 -0.49
C SER A 35 6.38 -12.00 -0.58
N LEU A 36 6.39 -10.74 -1.03
CA LEU A 36 7.58 -9.90 -1.13
C LEU A 36 8.20 -9.60 0.24
N ALA A 37 7.40 -9.41 1.29
CA ALA A 37 7.93 -9.19 2.65
C ALA A 37 8.82 -10.36 3.09
N LYS A 38 8.36 -11.59 2.84
CA LYS A 38 9.12 -12.80 3.17
C LYS A 38 10.38 -12.94 2.31
N ALA A 39 10.29 -12.59 1.02
CA ALA A 39 11.43 -12.68 0.10
C ALA A 39 12.53 -11.66 0.43
N LEU A 40 12.16 -10.44 0.85
CA LEU A 40 13.12 -9.40 1.24
C LEU A 40 13.79 -9.70 2.59
N ASN A 41 13.11 -10.42 3.48
CA ASN A 41 13.64 -10.86 4.78
C ASN A 41 14.29 -9.71 5.58
N LEU A 42 13.54 -8.61 5.73
CA LEU A 42 13.95 -7.42 6.48
C LEU A 42 13.21 -7.39 7.83
N PRO A 43 13.72 -8.09 8.87
CA PRO A 43 12.99 -8.30 10.13
C PRO A 43 12.74 -7.02 10.94
N ASP A 44 13.52 -5.97 10.68
CA ASP A 44 13.46 -4.70 11.39
C ASP A 44 12.52 -3.68 10.73
N TYR A 45 11.94 -4.00 9.57
CA TYR A 45 11.11 -3.09 8.78
C TYR A 45 9.63 -3.47 8.85
N GLN A 46 8.78 -2.45 8.85
CA GLN A 46 7.34 -2.61 8.67
C GLN A 46 7.01 -2.50 7.19
N PHE A 47 6.12 -3.37 6.69
CA PHE A 47 5.62 -3.31 5.32
C PHE A 47 4.14 -2.92 5.30
N LEU A 48 3.79 -1.97 4.42
CA LEU A 48 2.41 -1.66 4.06
C LEU A 48 2.20 -1.92 2.58
N PHE A 49 1.26 -2.81 2.25
CA PHE A 49 0.87 -3.12 0.88
C PHE A 49 -0.41 -2.37 0.58
N ALA A 50 -0.32 -1.30 -0.22
CA ALA A 50 -1.43 -0.42 -0.50
C ALA A 50 -2.35 -1.02 -1.57
N GLU A 51 -3.65 -0.99 -1.32
CA GLU A 51 -4.69 -1.41 -2.25
C GLU A 51 -5.14 -0.21 -3.10
N ALA A 52 -5.07 -0.33 -4.43
CA ALA A 52 -5.53 0.74 -5.29
C ALA A 52 -7.06 0.93 -5.20
N PRO A 53 -7.58 2.16 -5.39
CA PRO A 53 -8.97 2.49 -5.07
C PRO A 53 -10.00 2.02 -6.10
N PHE A 54 -9.58 1.65 -7.32
CA PHE A 54 -10.50 1.27 -8.40
C PHE A 54 -10.38 -0.21 -8.76
N ASP A 55 -11.51 -0.82 -9.10
CA ASP A 55 -11.54 -2.19 -9.62
C ASP A 55 -11.02 -2.25 -11.05
N HIS A 56 -10.23 -3.28 -11.37
CA HIS A 56 -9.80 -3.53 -12.73
C HIS A 56 -10.96 -4.12 -13.55
N PRO A 57 -11.23 -3.61 -14.77
CA PRO A 57 -12.45 -3.98 -15.51
C PRO A 57 -12.49 -5.43 -16.00
N ALA A 58 -11.33 -6.08 -16.17
CA ALA A 58 -11.22 -7.41 -16.78
C ALA A 58 -10.53 -8.47 -15.92
N VAL A 59 -10.05 -8.11 -14.72
CA VAL A 59 -9.33 -9.05 -13.84
C VAL A 59 -10.14 -9.16 -12.55
N PRO A 60 -10.77 -10.32 -12.29
CA PRO A 60 -11.48 -10.54 -11.03
C PRO A 60 -10.58 -10.25 -9.84
N GLU A 61 -11.08 -9.49 -8.87
CA GLU A 61 -10.33 -9.04 -7.67
C GLU A 61 -9.08 -8.19 -7.94
N GLY A 62 -8.77 -7.93 -9.21
CA GLY A 62 -7.70 -7.04 -9.62
C GLY A 62 -8.08 -5.59 -9.34
N LYS A 63 -7.10 -4.78 -8.97
CA LYS A 63 -7.25 -3.35 -8.76
C LYS A 63 -6.41 -2.55 -9.74
N MET A 64 -6.73 -1.27 -9.83
CA MET A 64 -5.97 -0.32 -10.60
C MET A 64 -5.93 1.05 -9.90
N TRP A 65 -4.78 1.71 -10.00
CA TRP A 65 -4.62 3.08 -9.49
C TRP A 65 -5.33 4.09 -10.38
N TYR A 66 -5.40 3.81 -11.67
CA TYR A 66 -6.08 4.60 -12.69
C TYR A 66 -6.18 3.73 -13.94
N ASP A 67 -7.07 4.09 -14.86
CA ASP A 67 -7.17 3.38 -16.12
C ASP A 67 -5.96 3.70 -17.01
N LEU A 68 -5.14 2.69 -17.32
CA LEU A 68 -4.00 2.82 -18.22
C LEU A 68 -4.39 2.76 -19.70
N ASN A 69 -5.58 2.26 -20.01
CA ASN A 69 -6.02 2.02 -21.39
C ASN A 69 -6.77 3.24 -21.98
N GLY A 70 -7.30 4.12 -21.12
CA GLY A 70 -8.00 5.33 -21.52
C GLY A 70 -7.05 6.51 -21.80
N PRO A 71 -7.35 7.36 -22.81
CA PRO A 71 -6.49 8.50 -23.17
C PRO A 71 -6.37 9.57 -22.08
N GLU A 72 -7.33 9.61 -21.13
CA GLU A 72 -7.38 10.60 -20.06
C GLU A 72 -6.81 10.10 -18.72
N TYR A 73 -6.32 8.85 -18.67
CA TYR A 73 -5.86 8.22 -17.43
C TYR A 73 -6.86 8.38 -16.28
N GLN A 74 -8.12 8.03 -16.54
CA GLN A 74 -9.23 8.25 -15.61
C GLN A 74 -8.88 7.70 -14.22
N GLY A 75 -9.10 8.52 -13.19
CA GLY A 75 -8.79 8.18 -11.80
C GLY A 75 -7.38 8.58 -11.34
N LEU A 76 -6.45 8.97 -12.23
CA LEU A 76 -5.05 9.28 -11.87
C LEU A 76 -4.94 10.40 -10.84
N THR A 77 -5.62 11.52 -11.07
CA THR A 77 -5.58 12.68 -10.15
C THR A 77 -6.13 12.33 -8.78
N GLU A 78 -7.26 11.61 -8.75
CA GLU A 78 -7.93 11.19 -7.51
C GLU A 78 -7.04 10.22 -6.72
N SER A 79 -6.58 9.16 -7.37
CA SER A 79 -5.73 8.13 -6.78
C SER A 79 -4.41 8.70 -6.26
N ARG A 80 -3.78 9.60 -7.02
CA ARG A 80 -2.58 10.34 -6.58
C ARG A 80 -2.86 11.15 -5.31
N GLN A 81 -3.99 11.85 -5.26
CA GLN A 81 -4.35 12.65 -4.09
C GLN A 81 -4.58 11.77 -2.86
N GLN A 82 -5.34 10.68 -3.01
CA GLN A 82 -5.57 9.72 -1.94
C GLN A 82 -4.26 9.08 -1.43
N LEU A 83 -3.36 8.70 -2.35
CA LEU A 83 -2.05 8.15 -2.00
C LEU A 83 -1.19 9.17 -1.25
N ILE A 84 -1.13 10.42 -1.70
CA ILE A 84 -0.39 11.50 -1.04
C ILE A 84 -0.93 11.75 0.37
N ASP A 85 -2.26 11.83 0.52
CA ASP A 85 -2.89 12.09 1.82
C ASP A 85 -2.67 10.93 2.78
N TRP A 86 -2.75 9.69 2.28
CA TRP A 86 -2.43 8.51 3.07
C TRP A 86 -0.96 8.49 3.51
N LEU A 87 0.00 8.71 2.61
CA LEU A 87 1.44 8.78 2.95
C LEU A 87 1.73 9.87 3.98
N LYS A 88 1.12 11.06 3.85
CA LYS A 88 1.23 12.13 4.85
C LYS A 88 0.62 11.73 6.19
N SER A 89 -0.47 10.97 6.20
CA SER A 89 -1.08 10.46 7.43
C SER A 89 -0.17 9.47 8.15
N LEU A 90 0.58 8.65 7.42
CA LEU A 90 1.55 7.70 7.98
C LEU A 90 2.72 8.44 8.64
N ALA A 91 3.25 9.46 7.97
CA ALA A 91 4.36 10.27 8.50
C ALA A 91 4.01 11.02 9.80
N LYS A 92 2.73 11.33 10.01
CA LYS A 92 2.23 12.01 11.21
C LYS A 92 1.98 11.05 12.39
N ARG A 93 1.98 9.73 12.18
CA ARG A 93 1.77 8.78 13.28
C ARG A 93 2.95 8.83 14.25
N PRO A 94 2.70 8.90 15.57
CA PRO A 94 3.78 8.79 16.55
C PRO A 94 4.51 7.46 16.34
N ARG A 95 5.83 7.49 16.26
CA ARG A 95 6.69 6.30 16.09
C ARG A 95 6.68 5.34 17.30
N TYR A 96 5.82 5.59 18.29
CA TYR A 96 5.81 4.93 19.60
C TYR A 96 4.42 4.48 20.07
N ALA A 97 3.43 4.34 19.19
CA ALA A 97 2.14 3.77 19.61
C ALA A 97 2.22 2.24 19.75
N ASN A 98 3.01 1.77 20.71
CA ASN A 98 2.84 0.48 21.34
C ASN A 98 1.84 0.67 22.49
N GLU A 99 0.81 -0.18 22.49
CA GLU A 99 0.00 -0.61 23.64
C GLU A 99 -1.10 0.36 24.17
N VAL A 100 -2.34 -0.09 23.96
CA VAL A 100 -3.37 -0.09 25.02
C VAL A 100 -3.25 -1.42 25.76
#